data_AF-A0A0L8AEV6-F1
#
_entry.id   AF-A0A0L8AEV6-F1
#
_cell.length_a   1.000
_cell.length_b   1.000
_cell.length_c   1.000
_cell.angle_alpha   90.00
_cell.angle_beta   90.00
_cell.angle_gamma   90.00
#
_symmetry.space_group_name_H-M   'P 1'
#
loop_
_entity.id
_entity.type
_entity.pdbx_description
1 polymer ?
#
loop_
_entity_poly.entity_id
_entity_poly.type
_entity_poly.pdbx_seq_one_letter_code
_entity_poly.pdbx_strand_id
1 'polypeptide(L)'
;MRNYDLEFLKRFSMVIALLATITLGLILLAAYIHTRIPPEVSPTAAKRTEQRISPTGAVYAGSTGAAAQAAAKAAALAKAASQVAYGGTKDGKVIFDNLCTACHTTGVGMAPTLDHSHWDKRIAQGKDTLYKHAIEGYTGPDGGIMPPKGGNPALTEEQIHATVDWMLGNLK
;
A
#
# COMPACT_ATOMS: atom_id res chain seq x y z
N MET A 1 -77.37 28.37 -16.14
CA MET A 1 -76.24 28.65 -15.23
C MET A 1 -76.46 30.03 -14.63
N ARG A 2 -76.33 30.17 -13.31
CA ARG A 2 -76.61 31.43 -12.60
C ARG A 2 -75.37 32.32 -12.73
N ASN A 3 -75.52 33.64 -12.78
CA ASN A 3 -74.39 34.57 -13.01
C ASN A 3 -73.22 34.39 -12.02
N TYR A 4 -73.50 33.86 -10.81
CA TYR A 4 -72.51 33.52 -9.80
C TYR A 4 -71.54 32.40 -10.21
N ASP A 5 -72.00 31.41 -10.99
CA ASP A 5 -71.17 30.28 -11.43
C ASP A 5 -70.11 30.75 -12.43
N LEU A 6 -70.48 31.66 -13.33
CA LEU A 6 -69.57 32.25 -14.33
C LEU A 6 -68.51 33.14 -13.67
N GLU A 7 -68.90 33.93 -12.68
CA GLU A 7 -68.00 34.78 -11.89
C GLU A 7 -66.99 33.91 -11.11
N PHE A 8 -67.44 32.80 -10.52
CA PHE A 8 -66.59 31.82 -9.85
C PHE A 8 -65.61 31.16 -10.82
N LEU A 9 -66.08 30.61 -11.95
CA LEU A 9 -65.23 29.99 -12.96
C LEU A 9 -64.18 30.96 -13.51
N LYS A 10 -64.53 32.23 -13.73
CA LYS A 10 -63.61 33.27 -14.21
C LYS A 10 -62.49 33.53 -13.20
N ARG A 11 -62.85 33.73 -11.92
CA ARG A 11 -61.87 33.95 -10.85
C ARG A 11 -60.97 32.73 -10.64
N PHE A 12 -61.56 31.54 -10.63
CA PHE A 12 -60.85 30.28 -10.51
C PHE A 12 -59.86 30.07 -11.67
N SER A 13 -60.28 30.34 -12.90
CA SER A 13 -59.42 30.22 -14.09
C SER A 13 -58.28 31.24 -14.09
N MET A 14 -58.51 32.48 -13.64
CA MET A 14 -57.45 33.49 -13.50
C MET A 14 -56.39 33.07 -12.48
N VAL A 15 -56.81 32.51 -11.34
CA VAL A 15 -55.89 31.99 -10.32
C VAL A 15 -55.06 30.84 -10.88
N ILE A 16 -55.69 29.89 -11.58
CA ILE A 16 -54.96 28.77 -12.22
C ILE A 16 -53.95 29.29 -13.25
N ALA A 17 -54.34 30.23 -14.11
CA ALA A 17 -53.45 30.81 -15.11
C ALA A 17 -52.25 31.51 -14.45
N LEU A 18 -52.49 32.30 -13.41
CA LEU A 18 -51.43 32.96 -12.65
C LEU A 18 -50.45 31.93 -12.05
N LEU A 19 -50.98 30.90 -11.38
CA LEU A 19 -50.16 29.85 -10.78
C LEU A 19 -49.34 29.11 -11.84
N ALA A 20 -49.95 28.77 -12.99
CA ALA A 20 -49.26 28.12 -14.10
C ALA A 20 -48.11 28.99 -14.65
N THR A 21 -48.32 30.29 -14.82
CA THR A 21 -47.26 31.21 -15.27
C THR A 21 -46.12 31.31 -14.27
N ILE A 22 -46.42 31.36 -12.97
CA ILE A 22 -45.40 31.40 -11.92
C ILE A 22 -44.59 30.10 -11.94
N THR A 23 -45.26 28.95 -12.02
CA THR A 23 -44.60 27.65 -12.10
C THR A 23 -43.66 27.56 -13.31
N LEU A 24 -44.12 27.98 -14.50
CA LEU A 24 -43.27 28.00 -15.69
C LEU A 24 -42.07 28.94 -15.52
N GLY A 25 -42.27 30.12 -14.93
CA GLY A 25 -41.20 31.06 -14.62
C GLY A 25 -40.14 30.47 -13.67
N LEU A 26 -40.58 29.77 -12.62
CA LEU A 26 -39.67 29.11 -11.67
C LEU A 26 -38.88 27.98 -12.31
N ILE A 27 -39.51 27.19 -13.20
CA ILE A 27 -38.82 26.12 -13.95
C ILE A 27 -37.73 26.70 -14.85
N LEU A 28 -38.04 27.77 -15.60
CA LEU A 28 -37.06 28.41 -16.49
C LEU A 28 -35.90 29.03 -15.70
N LEU A 29 -36.18 29.66 -14.56
CA LEU A 29 -35.16 30.22 -13.68
C LEU A 29 -34.27 29.12 -13.09
N ALA A 30 -34.85 28.02 -12.63
CA ALA A 30 -34.10 26.87 -12.11
C ALA A 30 -33.19 26.25 -13.19
N ALA A 31 -33.71 26.07 -14.40
CA ALA A 31 -32.93 25.59 -15.53
C ALA A 31 -31.76 26.54 -15.88
N TYR A 32 -32.03 27.85 -15.90
CA TYR A 32 -31.00 28.86 -16.13
C TYR A 32 -29.88 28.79 -15.09
N ILE A 33 -30.22 28.75 -13.79
CA ILE A 33 -29.24 28.64 -12.70
C ILE A 33 -28.44 27.33 -12.80
N HIS A 34 -29.11 26.20 -13.07
CA HIS A 34 -28.45 24.90 -13.20
C HIS A 34 -27.41 24.86 -14.33
N THR A 35 -27.65 25.56 -15.44
CA THR A 35 -26.67 25.64 -16.55
C THR A 35 -25.46 26.53 -16.25
N ARG A 36 -25.52 27.38 -15.23
CA ARG A 36 -24.46 28.36 -14.88
C ARG A 36 -23.58 27.91 -13.71
N ILE A 37 -24.04 26.97 -12.90
CA ILE A 37 -23.30 26.45 -11.75
C ILE A 37 -22.67 25.11 -12.12
N PRO A 38 -21.34 24.93 -12.00
CA PRO A 38 -20.72 23.64 -12.24
C PRO A 38 -21.30 22.58 -11.28
N PRO A 39 -21.56 21.35 -11.75
CA PRO A 39 -22.09 20.30 -10.89
C PRO A 39 -21.09 19.99 -9.77
N GLU A 40 -21.60 19.79 -8.56
CA GLU A 40 -20.76 19.37 -7.44
C GLU A 40 -20.18 17.98 -7.72
N VAL A 41 -18.85 17.87 -7.68
CA VAL A 41 -18.15 16.61 -7.85
C VAL A 41 -18.15 15.91 -6.50
N SER A 42 -18.73 14.70 -6.42
CA SER A 42 -18.70 13.94 -5.18
C SER A 42 -17.25 13.64 -4.76
N PRO A 43 -16.95 13.59 -3.45
CA PRO A 43 -15.62 13.20 -2.96
C PRO A 43 -15.15 11.85 -3.51
N THR A 44 -16.10 10.94 -3.77
CA THR A 44 -15.83 9.63 -4.39
C THR A 44 -15.47 9.73 -5.88
N ALA A 45 -16.07 10.64 -6.64
CA ALA A 45 -15.72 10.89 -8.03
C ALA A 45 -14.34 11.59 -8.15
N ALA A 46 -14.03 12.51 -7.24
CA ALA A 46 -12.71 13.13 -7.14
C ALA A 46 -11.61 12.08 -6.89
N LYS A 47 -11.78 11.22 -5.87
CA LYS A 47 -10.83 10.14 -5.55
C LYS A 47 -10.61 9.16 -6.71
N ARG A 48 -11.67 8.78 -7.43
CA ARG A 48 -11.55 7.90 -8.61
C ARG A 48 -10.78 8.55 -9.76
N THR A 49 -10.85 9.88 -9.89
CA THR A 49 -10.07 10.60 -10.89
C THR A 49 -8.61 10.70 -10.46
N GLU A 50 -8.33 11.01 -9.20
CA GLU A 50 -6.97 11.02 -8.63
C GLU A 50 -6.26 9.67 -8.79
N GLN A 51 -6.95 8.56 -8.53
CA GLN A 51 -6.39 7.23 -8.73
C GLN A 51 -6.04 6.96 -10.20
N ARG A 52 -6.85 7.44 -11.15
CA ARG A 52 -6.62 7.26 -12.60
C ARG A 52 -5.49 8.12 -13.15
N ILE A 53 -5.24 9.30 -12.57
CA ILE A 53 -4.14 10.19 -12.98
C ILE A 53 -2.84 9.91 -12.20
N SER A 54 -2.85 8.94 -11.28
CA SER A 54 -1.64 8.58 -10.57
C SER A 54 -0.55 8.10 -11.54
N PRO A 55 0.71 8.56 -11.41
CA PRO A 55 1.77 8.15 -12.31
C PRO A 55 1.98 6.64 -12.26
N THR A 56 2.05 5.99 -13.42
CA THR A 56 2.37 4.56 -13.53
C THR A 56 3.83 4.24 -13.18
N GLY A 57 4.68 5.26 -13.07
CA GLY A 57 6.07 5.18 -12.66
C GLY A 57 6.63 6.58 -12.39
N ALA A 58 7.71 6.66 -11.62
CA ALA A 58 8.42 7.91 -11.39
C ALA A 58 9.62 8.00 -12.34
N VAL A 59 9.78 9.15 -13.01
CA VAL A 59 10.96 9.45 -13.83
C VAL A 59 11.96 10.21 -12.98
N TYR A 60 13.11 9.60 -12.74
CA TYR A 60 14.20 10.19 -11.97
C TYR A 60 15.33 10.57 -12.94
N ALA A 61 15.48 11.85 -13.24
CA ALA A 61 16.53 12.37 -14.11
C ALA A 61 17.51 13.27 -13.34
N GLY A 62 18.80 13.15 -13.65
CA GLY A 62 19.86 13.94 -13.03
C GLY A 62 20.09 13.64 -11.55
N SER A 63 20.91 14.46 -10.89
CA SER A 63 21.24 14.33 -9.47
C SER A 63 20.04 14.54 -8.54
N THR A 64 19.11 15.42 -8.93
CA THR A 64 17.83 15.64 -8.22
C THR A 64 16.91 14.43 -8.33
N GLY A 65 16.86 13.79 -9.49
CA GLY A 65 16.17 12.52 -9.70
C GLY A 65 16.73 11.40 -8.83
N ALA A 66 18.05 11.24 -8.78
CA ALA A 66 18.70 10.22 -7.95
C ALA A 66 18.37 10.39 -6.45
N ALA A 67 18.37 11.62 -5.95
CA ALA A 67 17.96 11.93 -4.58
C ALA A 67 16.48 11.59 -4.32
N ALA A 68 15.59 11.93 -5.25
CA ALA A 68 14.17 11.60 -5.14
C ALA A 68 13.91 10.08 -5.20
N GLN A 69 14.69 9.34 -5.99
CA GLN A 69 14.63 7.88 -6.03
C GLN A 69 15.07 7.25 -4.72
N ALA A 70 16.18 7.75 -4.14
CA ALA A 70 16.65 7.29 -2.83
C ALA A 70 15.63 7.57 -1.73
N ALA A 71 15.01 8.75 -1.73
CA ALA A 71 13.95 9.11 -0.80
C ALA A 71 12.70 8.22 -0.96
N ALA A 72 12.28 7.95 -2.20
CA ALA A 72 11.16 7.05 -2.48
C ALA A 72 11.45 5.61 -2.04
N LYS A 73 12.66 5.10 -2.28
CA LYS A 73 13.09 3.78 -1.81
C LYS A 73 13.12 3.71 -0.28
N ALA A 74 13.62 4.74 0.39
CA ALA A 74 13.62 4.82 1.84
C ALA A 74 12.19 4.83 2.41
N ALA A 75 11.27 5.59 1.80
CA ALA A 75 9.86 5.61 2.19
C ALA A 75 9.19 4.25 1.98
N ALA A 76 9.48 3.55 0.89
CA ALA A 76 8.97 2.21 0.63
C ALA A 76 9.50 1.19 1.66
N LEU A 77 10.79 1.25 1.99
CA LEU A 77 11.39 0.41 3.04
C LEU A 77 10.78 0.69 4.40
N ALA A 78 10.55 1.97 4.76
CA ALA A 78 9.90 2.33 6.02
C ALA A 78 8.46 1.81 6.10
N LYS A 79 7.71 1.88 4.99
CA LYS A 79 6.34 1.33 4.92
C LYS A 79 6.33 -0.20 5.00
N ALA A 80 7.32 -0.87 4.41
CA ALA A 80 7.46 -2.31 4.53
C ALA A 80 7.85 -2.71 5.96
N ALA A 81 8.78 -1.98 6.58
CA ALA A 81 9.22 -2.21 7.95
C ALA A 81 8.11 -1.99 9.00
N SER A 82 7.08 -1.18 8.70
CA SER A 82 5.96 -0.96 9.61
C SER A 82 4.93 -2.10 9.62
N GLN A 83 5.08 -3.09 8.74
CA GLN A 83 4.22 -4.27 8.75
C GLN A 83 4.64 -5.26 9.83
N VAL A 84 3.69 -6.01 10.37
CA VAL A 84 3.98 -7.11 11.28
C VAL A 84 4.28 -8.36 10.46
N ALA A 85 5.55 -8.75 10.39
CA ALA A 85 5.96 -9.95 9.68
C ALA A 85 5.37 -11.22 10.34
N TYR A 86 4.76 -12.09 9.52
CA TYR A 86 4.27 -13.41 9.93
C TYR A 86 3.36 -13.38 11.18
N GLY A 87 2.53 -12.34 11.32
CA GLY A 87 1.64 -12.19 12.48
C GLY A 87 2.37 -11.99 13.81
N GLY A 88 3.67 -11.67 13.78
CA GLY A 88 4.50 -11.44 14.97
C GLY A 88 4.96 -12.74 15.63
N THR A 89 4.79 -13.90 14.98
CA THR A 89 5.30 -15.17 15.51
C THR A 89 6.81 -15.10 15.72
N LYS A 90 7.27 -15.71 16.81
CA LYS A 90 8.70 -15.92 17.12
C LYS A 90 9.11 -17.38 16.87
N ASP A 91 8.27 -18.16 16.21
CA ASP A 91 8.63 -19.50 15.77
C ASP A 91 9.59 -19.41 14.58
N GLY A 92 10.87 -19.68 14.86
CA GLY A 92 11.94 -19.66 13.87
C GLY A 92 11.72 -20.63 12.70
N LYS A 93 11.03 -21.75 12.93
CA LYS A 93 10.69 -22.71 11.87
C LYS A 93 9.71 -22.08 10.88
N VAL A 94 8.66 -21.44 11.38
CA VAL A 94 7.63 -20.82 10.54
C VAL A 94 8.26 -19.73 9.67
N ILE A 95 9.13 -18.89 10.24
CA ILE A 95 9.81 -17.84 9.48
C ILE A 95 10.78 -18.46 8.46
N PHE A 96 11.56 -19.47 8.87
CA PHE A 96 12.46 -20.17 7.96
C PHE A 96 11.73 -20.74 6.76
N ASP A 97 10.65 -21.49 7.00
CA ASP A 97 9.85 -22.14 5.97
C ASP A 97 9.27 -21.14 4.96
N ASN A 98 8.82 -19.98 5.43
CA ASN A 98 8.17 -18.97 4.60
C ASN A 98 9.13 -18.00 3.88
N LEU A 99 10.39 -17.88 4.30
CA LEU A 99 11.32 -16.90 3.76
C LEU A 99 12.69 -17.48 3.43
N CYS A 100 13.31 -18.16 4.40
CA CYS A 100 14.72 -18.50 4.35
C CYS A 100 15.02 -19.72 3.48
N THR A 101 14.05 -20.62 3.31
CA THR A 101 14.13 -21.81 2.45
C THR A 101 14.49 -21.48 1.01
N ALA A 102 14.09 -20.30 0.52
CA ALA A 102 14.37 -19.83 -0.83
C ALA A 102 15.87 -19.87 -1.18
N CYS A 103 16.75 -19.70 -0.19
CA CYS A 103 18.21 -19.77 -0.38
C CYS A 103 18.86 -20.88 0.45
N HIS A 104 18.46 -21.06 1.71
CA HIS A 104 19.15 -21.94 2.65
C HIS A 104 18.78 -23.43 2.52
N THR A 105 17.85 -23.80 1.63
CA THR A 105 17.59 -25.22 1.33
C THR A 105 18.42 -25.73 0.16
N THR A 106 18.60 -24.91 -0.86
CA THR A 106 19.24 -25.30 -2.14
C THR A 106 20.62 -24.69 -2.34
N GLY A 107 21.02 -23.72 -1.52
CA GLY A 107 22.28 -23.00 -1.64
C GLY A 107 22.29 -21.94 -2.73
N VAL A 108 21.12 -21.47 -3.16
CA VAL A 108 21.00 -20.39 -4.16
C VAL A 108 21.79 -19.16 -3.70
N GLY A 109 22.54 -18.57 -4.64
CA GLY A 109 23.37 -17.40 -4.35
C GLY A 109 24.52 -17.70 -3.39
N MET A 110 25.03 -18.94 -3.36
CA MET A 110 26.07 -19.42 -2.44
C MET A 110 25.65 -19.37 -0.97
N ALA A 111 24.33 -19.41 -0.70
CA ALA A 111 23.84 -19.45 0.66
C ALA A 111 24.26 -20.77 1.35
N PRO A 112 24.65 -20.74 2.63
CA PRO A 112 24.95 -21.96 3.36
C PRO A 112 23.66 -22.78 3.52
N THR A 113 23.63 -23.99 2.95
CA THR A 113 22.58 -24.97 3.25
C THR A 113 22.64 -25.40 4.70
N LEU A 114 21.62 -26.08 5.21
CA LEU A 114 21.59 -26.61 6.59
C LEU A 114 22.59 -27.76 6.84
N ASP A 115 23.61 -27.95 6.01
CA ASP A 115 24.63 -28.99 6.20
C ASP A 115 25.75 -28.49 7.12
N HIS A 116 26.20 -29.33 8.06
CA HIS A 116 27.24 -28.99 9.04
C HIS A 116 28.51 -28.40 8.38
N SER A 117 28.93 -28.95 7.24
CA SER A 117 30.11 -28.49 6.49
C SER A 117 30.06 -27.01 6.11
N HIS A 118 28.87 -26.42 5.96
CA HIS A 118 28.69 -25.01 5.66
C HIS A 118 28.66 -24.13 6.91
N TRP A 119 28.32 -24.68 8.07
CA TRP A 119 28.10 -23.91 9.30
C TRP A 119 29.23 -23.97 10.30
N ASP A 120 30.06 -25.03 10.33
CA ASP A 120 31.08 -25.20 11.37
C ASP A 120 32.01 -23.97 11.53
N LYS A 121 32.54 -23.46 10.41
CA LYS A 121 33.38 -22.24 10.40
C LYS A 121 32.61 -20.96 10.74
N ARG A 122 31.31 -20.93 10.48
CA ARG A 122 30.44 -19.78 10.74
C ARG A 122 30.05 -19.73 12.21
N ILE A 123 29.71 -20.88 12.79
CA ILE A 123 29.42 -21.05 14.22
C ILE A 123 30.64 -20.65 15.07
N ALA A 124 31.85 -20.97 14.61
CA ALA A 124 33.09 -20.57 15.28
C ALA A 124 33.28 -19.04 15.40
N GLN A 125 32.58 -18.23 14.60
CA GLN A 125 32.59 -16.76 14.70
C GLN A 125 31.68 -16.23 15.82
N GLY A 126 30.89 -17.11 16.46
CA GLY A 126 29.94 -16.77 17.50
C GLY A 126 28.55 -16.43 16.96
N LYS A 127 27.52 -16.72 17.77
CA LYS A 127 26.11 -16.49 17.43
C LYS A 127 25.80 -15.01 17.18
N ASP A 128 26.38 -14.11 17.98
CA ASP A 128 26.16 -12.66 17.82
C ASP A 128 26.59 -12.16 16.44
N THR A 129 27.69 -12.70 15.91
CA THR A 129 28.16 -12.40 14.55
C THR A 129 27.15 -12.88 13.50
N LEU A 130 26.58 -14.07 13.68
CA LEU A 130 25.56 -14.62 12.78
C LEU A 130 24.26 -13.80 12.79
N TYR A 131 23.82 -13.38 13.99
CA TYR A 131 22.66 -12.50 14.13
C TYR A 131 22.90 -11.17 13.44
N LYS A 132 24.06 -10.56 13.67
CA LYS A 132 24.44 -9.29 13.03
C LYS A 132 24.43 -9.41 11.51
N HIS A 133 25.06 -10.45 10.96
CA HIS A 133 25.06 -10.72 9.52
C HIS A 133 23.64 -10.94 8.96
N ALA A 134 22.75 -11.59 9.72
CA ALA A 134 21.36 -11.79 9.31
C ALA A 134 20.53 -10.50 9.36
N ILE A 135 20.79 -9.61 10.33
CA ILE A 135 20.08 -8.34 10.52
C ILE A 135 20.55 -7.30 9.50
N GLU A 136 21.86 -7.08 9.43
CA GLU A 136 22.48 -6.04 8.61
C GLU A 136 22.70 -6.46 7.15
N GLY A 137 22.64 -7.76 6.89
CA GLY A 137 23.06 -8.35 5.62
C GLY A 137 24.55 -8.66 5.62
N TYR A 138 24.95 -9.56 4.72
CA TYR A 138 26.34 -10.01 4.63
C TYR A 138 26.70 -10.33 3.19
N THR A 139 27.88 -9.89 2.77
CA THR A 139 28.50 -10.31 1.51
C THR A 139 29.76 -11.09 1.86
N GLY A 140 29.77 -12.37 1.52
CA GLY A 140 30.85 -13.29 1.82
C GLY A 140 32.02 -13.17 0.85
N PRO A 141 33.22 -13.62 1.27
CA PRO A 141 34.40 -13.66 0.41
C PRO A 141 34.26 -14.66 -0.74
N ASP A 142 33.32 -15.61 -0.62
CA ASP A 142 32.89 -16.58 -1.64
C ASP A 142 31.90 -15.99 -2.65
N GLY A 143 31.57 -14.69 -2.53
CA GLY A 143 30.59 -14.01 -3.37
C GLY A 143 29.13 -14.27 -2.96
N GLY A 144 28.89 -14.98 -1.85
CA GLY A 144 27.55 -15.20 -1.33
C GLY A 144 26.93 -13.92 -0.80
N ILE A 145 25.67 -13.67 -1.14
CA ILE A 145 24.95 -12.46 -0.71
C ILE A 145 23.76 -12.87 0.16
N MET A 146 23.78 -12.44 1.41
CA MET A 146 22.65 -12.50 2.34
C MET A 146 22.06 -11.08 2.47
N PRO A 147 20.84 -10.84 1.97
CA PRO A 147 20.20 -9.53 2.12
C PRO A 147 19.92 -9.19 3.58
N PRO A 148 19.89 -7.89 3.96
CA PRO A 148 19.50 -7.45 5.29
C PRO A 148 18.13 -8.01 5.67
N LYS A 149 18.02 -8.54 6.89
CA LYS A 149 16.82 -9.21 7.43
C LYS A 149 16.24 -10.29 6.51
N GLY A 150 17.11 -11.04 5.80
CA GLY A 150 16.69 -12.06 4.85
C GLY A 150 15.83 -11.53 3.69
N GLY A 151 15.89 -10.22 3.41
CA GLY A 151 15.09 -9.56 2.38
C GLY A 151 13.72 -9.05 2.86
N ASN A 152 13.34 -9.32 4.12
CA ASN A 152 12.08 -8.83 4.68
C ASN A 152 12.34 -7.77 5.77
N PRO A 153 12.19 -6.46 5.47
CA PRO A 153 12.49 -5.40 6.43
C PRO A 153 11.54 -5.38 7.64
N ALA A 154 10.38 -6.04 7.55
CA ALA A 154 9.37 -6.16 8.60
C ALA A 154 9.75 -7.15 9.71
N LEU A 155 10.77 -7.99 9.52
CA LEU A 155 11.24 -8.90 10.56
C LEU A 155 11.84 -8.12 11.73
N THR A 156 11.46 -8.48 12.96
CA THR A 156 12.10 -7.97 14.17
C THR A 156 13.42 -8.69 14.45
N GLU A 157 14.29 -8.11 15.26
CA GLU A 157 15.56 -8.75 15.63
C GLU A 157 15.31 -10.05 16.40
N GLU A 158 14.29 -10.10 17.26
CA GLU A 158 13.92 -11.32 17.98
C GLU A 158 13.45 -12.43 17.03
N GLN A 159 12.71 -12.08 15.98
CA GLN A 159 12.29 -13.02 14.94
C GLN A 159 13.50 -13.57 14.18
N ILE A 160 14.49 -12.72 13.90
CA ILE A 160 15.74 -13.13 13.23
C ILE A 160 16.55 -14.04 14.14
N HIS A 161 16.73 -13.67 15.42
CA HIS A 161 17.45 -14.50 16.39
C HIS A 161 16.81 -15.88 16.52
N ALA A 162 15.49 -15.94 16.68
CA ALA A 162 14.75 -17.21 16.77
C ALA A 162 14.91 -18.07 15.50
N THR A 163 14.94 -17.43 14.32
CA THR A 163 15.13 -18.14 13.05
C THR A 163 16.55 -18.67 12.91
N VAL A 164 17.57 -17.87 13.26
CA VAL A 164 18.97 -18.30 13.23
C VAL A 164 19.21 -19.42 14.25
N ASP A 165 18.69 -19.30 15.47
CA ASP A 165 18.77 -20.36 16.47
C ASP A 165 18.10 -21.66 16.00
N TRP A 166 16.93 -21.54 15.35
CA TRP A 166 16.27 -22.69 14.75
C TRP A 166 17.13 -23.34 13.67
N MET A 167 17.74 -22.56 12.77
CA MET A 167 18.63 -23.09 11.73
C MET A 167 19.82 -23.84 12.34
N LEU A 168 20.49 -23.24 13.33
CA LEU A 168 21.63 -23.84 14.01
C LEU A 168 21.25 -25.13 14.77
N GLY A 169 20.02 -25.21 15.29
CA GLY A 169 19.50 -26.40 15.95
C GLY A 169 19.02 -27.51 15.01
N ASN A 170 18.92 -27.24 13.70
CA ASN A 170 18.39 -28.17 12.69
C ASN A 170 19.39 -28.45 11.56
N LEU A 171 20.68 -28.32 11.86
CA LEU A 171 21.75 -28.71 10.94
C LEU A 171 21.77 -30.23 10.71
N LYS A 172 22.19 -30.65 9.52
CA LYS A 172 22.27 -32.04 9.06
C LYS A 172 23.71 -32.48 8.84
#